data_AF-A0A7V2EGL8-F1
#
_entry.id   AF-A0A7V2EGL8-F1
#
_cell.length_a   1.000
_cell.length_b   1.000
_cell.length_c   1.000
_cell.angle_alpha   90.00
_cell.angle_beta   90.00
_cell.angle_gamma   90.00
#
_symmetry.space_group_name_H-M   'P 1'
#
loop_
_entity.id
_entity.type
_entity.pdbx_description
1 polymer ?
#
loop_
_entity_poly.entity_id
_entity_poly.type
_entity_poly.pdbx_seq_one_letter_code
_entity_poly.pdbx_strand_id
1 'polypeptide(L)'
;MKSVLLIVAFTLAFTMIFLLDVLGKRRRRRAKYLYKKAFDVFNRINWNMSAAQVKDVFKGREFFDYRERKGILFVGYRDNHNGLDTAVSFCFVNGGERLVRVKFVFFGISKIDVDLIFERLCSLHGLPLPPDRGSEAVWDLKEGFLILRGLGAQVQLILRNKGYEYDGLIQEKPTLGFK
;
A
#
# COMPACT_ATOMS: atom_id res chain seq x y z
N MET A 1 28.45 20.93 42.44
CA MET A 1 27.13 20.34 42.13
C MET A 1 26.53 20.81 40.79
N LYS A 2 26.47 22.12 40.49
CA LYS A 2 25.87 22.62 39.23
C LYS A 2 26.54 22.09 37.95
N SER A 3 27.87 21.96 37.94
CA SER A 3 28.64 21.46 36.78
C SER A 3 28.39 19.98 36.48
N VAL A 4 28.21 19.14 37.50
CA VAL A 4 27.88 17.71 37.34
C VAL A 4 26.48 17.54 36.76
N LEU A 5 25.52 18.34 37.23
CA LEU A 5 24.14 18.32 36.71
C LEU A 5 24.08 18.72 35.24
N LEU A 6 24.91 19.71 34.84
CA LEU A 6 24.97 20.20 33.47
C LEU A 6 25.61 19.19 32.50
N ILE A 7 26.65 18.48 32.95
CA ILE A 7 27.28 17.38 32.19
C ILE A 7 26.29 16.23 32.00
N VAL A 8 25.53 15.85 33.04
CA VAL A 8 24.50 14.79 32.95
C VAL A 8 23.36 15.19 32.01
N ALA A 9 22.91 16.45 32.06
CA ALA A 9 21.89 16.94 31.14
C ALA A 9 22.37 16.89 29.68
N PHE A 10 23.64 17.23 29.43
CA PHE A 10 24.21 17.19 28.09
C PHE A 10 24.34 15.76 27.57
N THR A 11 24.84 14.82 28.37
CA THR A 11 24.94 13.41 27.95
C THR A 11 23.57 12.78 27.69
N LEU A 12 22.56 13.09 28.50
CA LEU A 12 21.18 12.65 28.26
C LEU A 12 20.62 13.20 26.94
N ALA A 13 20.84 14.50 26.65
CA ALA A 13 20.40 15.11 25.41
C ALA A 13 21.04 14.46 24.17
N PHE A 14 22.35 14.21 24.20
CA PHE A 14 23.05 13.52 23.10
C PHE A 14 22.56 12.08 22.92
N THR A 15 22.32 11.37 24.02
CA THR A 15 21.79 10.00 23.98
C THR A 15 20.37 9.97 23.37
N MET A 16 19.52 10.94 23.72
CA MET A 16 18.20 11.07 23.11
C MET A 16 18.27 11.38 21.61
N ILE A 17 19.13 12.31 21.19
CA ILE A 17 19.31 12.65 19.77
C ILE A 17 19.75 11.40 18.99
N PHE A 18 20.74 10.66 19.52
CA PHE A 18 21.22 9.44 18.89
C PHE A 18 20.13 8.37 18.81
N LEU A 19 19.34 8.19 19.87
CA LEU A 19 18.23 7.24 19.88
C LEU A 19 17.15 7.61 18.84
N LEU A 20 16.80 8.88 18.73
CA LEU A 20 15.86 9.39 17.73
C LEU A 20 16.37 9.16 16.31
N ASP A 21 17.67 9.38 16.06
CA ASP A 21 18.29 9.10 14.75
C ASP A 21 18.24 7.60 14.39
N VAL A 22 18.57 6.72 15.34
CA VAL A 22 18.48 5.26 15.13
C VAL A 22 17.04 4.83 14.84
N LEU A 23 16.08 5.34 15.60
CA LEU A 23 14.65 5.06 15.38
C LEU A 23 14.17 5.59 14.02
N GLY A 24 14.60 6.80 13.63
CA GLY A 24 14.30 7.39 12.33
C GLY A 24 14.85 6.56 11.18
N LYS A 25 16.12 6.13 11.27
CA LYS A 25 16.77 5.23 10.29
C LYS A 25 16.03 3.89 10.17
N ARG A 26 15.60 3.30 11.29
CA ARG A 26 14.82 2.05 11.28
C ARG A 26 13.47 2.23 10.57
N ARG A 27 12.73 3.30 10.87
CA ARG A 27 11.44 3.61 10.21
C ARG A 27 11.60 3.82 8.70
N ARG A 28 12.60 4.59 8.26
CA ARG A 28 12.91 4.75 6.83
C ARG A 28 13.19 3.44 6.12
N ARG A 29 13.94 2.52 6.75
CA ARG A 29 14.20 1.18 6.18
C ARG A 29 12.91 0.35 6.09
N ARG A 30 12.06 0.39 7.10
CA ARG A 30 10.76 -0.31 7.11
C ARG A 30 9.84 0.22 6.00
N ALA A 31 9.64 1.53 5.93
CA ALA A 31 8.82 2.16 4.89
C ALA A 31 9.34 1.81 3.48
N LYS A 32 10.67 1.89 3.26
CA LYS A 32 11.30 1.48 2.00
C LYS A 32 11.06 0.01 1.67
N TYR A 33 11.12 -0.88 2.66
CA TYR A 33 10.84 -2.30 2.50
C TYR A 33 9.38 -2.56 2.11
N LEU A 34 8.43 -1.94 2.80
CA LEU A 34 6.99 -2.08 2.53
C LEU A 34 6.61 -1.53 1.15
N TYR A 35 7.14 -0.36 0.81
CA TYR A 35 7.05 0.21 -0.54
C TYR A 35 7.53 -0.81 -1.58
N LYS A 36 8.73 -1.38 -1.37
CA LYS A 36 9.30 -2.36 -2.31
C LYS A 36 8.40 -3.59 -2.44
N LYS A 37 7.83 -4.10 -1.36
CA LYS A 37 6.92 -5.24 -1.41
C LYS A 37 5.65 -4.96 -2.21
N ALA A 38 5.05 -3.79 -2.05
CA ALA A 38 3.89 -3.42 -2.85
C ALA A 38 4.23 -3.29 -4.34
N PHE A 39 5.36 -2.65 -4.67
CA PHE A 39 5.80 -2.50 -6.07
C PHE A 39 6.32 -3.80 -6.68
N ASP A 40 6.89 -4.73 -5.90
CA ASP A 40 7.25 -6.07 -6.37
C ASP A 40 6.00 -6.81 -6.87
N VAL A 41 4.83 -6.60 -6.24
CA VAL A 41 3.55 -7.14 -6.74
C VAL A 41 3.12 -6.42 -8.02
N PHE A 42 3.14 -5.08 -8.03
CA PHE A 42 2.71 -4.30 -9.18
C PHE A 42 3.56 -4.54 -10.43
N ASN A 43 4.86 -4.77 -10.28
CA ASN A 43 5.77 -5.02 -11.40
C ASN A 43 5.64 -6.43 -11.98
N ARG A 44 4.95 -7.34 -11.29
CA ARG A 44 4.74 -8.73 -11.73
C ARG A 44 3.43 -8.94 -12.48
N ILE A 45 2.56 -7.93 -12.51
CA ILE A 45 1.26 -8.03 -13.19
C ILE A 45 1.31 -7.38 -14.57
N ASN A 46 0.39 -7.83 -15.44
CA ASN A 46 0.04 -7.18 -16.68
C ASN A 46 -1.50 -7.05 -16.72
N TRP A 47 -2.01 -5.95 -17.25
CA TRP A 47 -3.45 -5.70 -17.35
C TRP A 47 -4.23 -6.73 -18.17
N ASN A 48 -3.55 -7.46 -19.06
CA ASN A 48 -4.14 -8.54 -19.85
C ASN A 48 -4.10 -9.90 -19.14
N MET A 49 -3.65 -9.96 -17.88
CA MET A 49 -3.64 -11.20 -17.12
C MET A 49 -5.05 -11.61 -16.69
N SER A 50 -5.33 -12.90 -16.81
CA SER A 50 -6.48 -13.55 -16.20
C SER A 50 -6.22 -13.89 -14.73
N ALA A 51 -7.28 -14.21 -13.99
CA ALA A 51 -7.19 -14.63 -12.59
C ALA A 51 -6.33 -15.89 -12.42
N ALA A 52 -6.39 -16.84 -13.36
CA ALA A 52 -5.56 -18.04 -13.34
C ALA A 52 -4.07 -17.71 -13.50
N GLN A 53 -3.74 -16.80 -14.42
CA GLN A 53 -2.35 -16.34 -14.61
C GLN A 53 -1.81 -15.63 -13.37
N VAL A 54 -2.63 -14.80 -12.71
CA VAL A 54 -2.22 -14.16 -11.44
C VAL A 54 -1.92 -15.20 -10.36
N LYS A 55 -2.73 -16.25 -10.23
CA LYS A 55 -2.47 -17.34 -9.27
C LYS A 55 -1.17 -18.08 -9.57
N ASP A 56 -0.82 -18.26 -10.84
CA ASP A 56 0.45 -18.88 -11.23
C ASP A 56 1.66 -17.97 -10.92
N VAL A 57 1.56 -16.67 -11.22
CA VAL A 57 2.61 -15.67 -10.91
C VAL A 57 2.93 -15.61 -9.42
N PHE A 58 1.93 -15.77 -8.56
CA PHE A 58 2.08 -15.79 -7.10
C PHE A 58 1.84 -17.18 -6.51
N LYS A 59 2.26 -18.24 -7.22
CA LYS A 59 2.17 -19.62 -6.73
C LYS A 59 2.81 -19.79 -5.36
N GLY A 60 2.22 -20.66 -4.53
CA GLY A 60 2.62 -20.86 -3.13
C GLY A 60 1.96 -19.90 -2.14
N ARG A 61 1.04 -19.05 -2.59
CA ARG A 61 0.14 -18.28 -1.74
C ARG A 61 -1.22 -18.97 -1.65
N GLU A 62 -1.83 -18.89 -0.47
CA GLU A 62 -3.22 -19.28 -0.29
C GLU A 62 -4.13 -18.16 -0.78
N PHE A 63 -4.95 -18.47 -1.77
CA PHE A 63 -5.82 -17.50 -2.42
C PHE A 63 -7.26 -17.63 -1.94
N PHE A 64 -7.89 -16.47 -1.78
CA PHE A 64 -9.31 -16.31 -1.57
C PHE A 64 -9.93 -15.70 -2.81
N ASP A 65 -11.04 -16.30 -3.26
CA ASP A 65 -11.80 -15.82 -4.40
C ASP A 65 -13.17 -15.32 -3.92
N TYR A 66 -13.58 -14.16 -4.41
CA TYR A 66 -14.90 -13.60 -4.17
C TYR A 66 -15.48 -13.10 -5.50
N ARG A 67 -16.65 -13.61 -5.88
CA ARG A 67 -17.34 -13.20 -7.09
C ARG A 67 -18.48 -12.26 -6.74
N GLU A 68 -18.47 -11.07 -7.31
CA GLU A 68 -19.55 -10.11 -7.17
C GLU A 68 -20.53 -10.24 -8.35
N ARG A 69 -21.76 -9.73 -8.17
CA ARG A 69 -22.76 -9.67 -9.26
C ARG A 69 -22.21 -8.79 -10.40
N LYS A 70 -22.56 -9.12 -11.65
CA LYS A 70 -22.09 -8.49 -12.91
C LYS A 70 -20.72 -8.95 -13.42
N GLY A 71 -20.27 -10.15 -13.07
CA GLY A 71 -19.08 -10.75 -13.69
C GLY A 71 -17.76 -10.18 -13.18
N ILE A 72 -17.77 -9.54 -12.01
CA ILE A 72 -16.56 -9.07 -11.34
C ILE A 72 -16.02 -10.21 -10.48
N LEU A 73 -14.72 -10.48 -10.59
CA LEU A 73 -14.03 -11.45 -9.77
C LEU A 73 -12.94 -10.75 -8.97
N PHE A 74 -12.92 -10.99 -7.67
CA PHE A 74 -11.83 -10.63 -6.78
C PHE A 74 -11.06 -11.87 -6.44
N VAL A 75 -9.74 -11.78 -6.59
CA VAL A 75 -8.80 -12.80 -6.13
C VAL A 75 -7.81 -12.11 -5.21
N GLY A 76 -7.45 -12.73 -4.10
CA GLY A 76 -6.50 -12.11 -3.17
C GLY A 76 -5.83 -13.09 -2.24
N TYR A 77 -4.76 -12.65 -1.60
CA TYR A 77 -4.04 -13.43 -0.60
C TYR A 77 -3.60 -12.53 0.54
N ARG A 78 -3.31 -13.13 1.70
CA ARG A 78 -2.70 -12.46 2.85
C ARG A 78 -1.22 -12.81 2.97
N ASP A 79 -0.45 -11.92 3.56
CA ASP A 79 0.97 -12.11 3.80
C ASP A 79 1.43 -11.33 5.03
N ASN A 80 2.52 -11.79 5.65
CA ASN A 80 3.15 -11.10 6.76
C ASN A 80 4.51 -10.55 6.33
N HIS A 81 4.72 -9.25 6.56
CA HIS A 81 5.91 -8.52 6.14
C HIS A 81 6.56 -7.85 7.34
N ASN A 82 7.52 -8.56 7.96
CA ASN A 82 8.21 -8.13 9.18
C ASN A 82 7.25 -7.79 10.33
N GLY A 83 6.28 -8.68 10.61
CA GLY A 83 5.28 -8.49 11.66
C GLY A 83 4.14 -7.56 11.29
N LEU A 84 4.11 -7.02 10.06
CA LEU A 84 2.97 -6.26 9.54
C LEU A 84 2.09 -7.19 8.71
N ASP A 85 0.81 -7.30 9.07
CA ASP A 85 -0.18 -8.01 8.26
C ASP A 85 -0.51 -7.20 7.00
N THR A 86 -0.58 -7.90 5.87
CA THR A 86 -0.83 -7.30 4.57
C THR A 86 -1.77 -8.17 3.75
N ALA A 87 -2.57 -7.55 2.89
CA ALA A 87 -3.38 -8.27 1.92
C ALA A 87 -3.19 -7.71 0.53
N VAL A 88 -3.18 -8.58 -0.47
CA VAL A 88 -3.17 -8.22 -1.87
C VAL A 88 -4.49 -8.67 -2.48
N SER A 89 -5.14 -7.77 -3.22
CA SER A 89 -6.39 -8.04 -3.91
C SER A 89 -6.29 -7.58 -5.36
N PHE A 90 -6.72 -8.45 -6.26
CA PHE A 90 -6.78 -8.27 -7.69
C PHE A 90 -8.26 -8.26 -8.09
N CYS A 91 -8.68 -7.25 -8.85
CA CYS A 91 -10.02 -7.12 -9.37
C CYS A 91 -10.01 -7.39 -10.87
N PHE A 92 -10.87 -8.29 -11.30
CA PHE A 92 -11.05 -8.68 -12.68
C PHE A 92 -12.48 -8.43 -13.14
N VAL A 93 -12.63 -8.16 -14.42
CA VAL A 93 -13.94 -8.11 -15.12
C VAL A 93 -14.08 -9.32 -16.04
N ASN A 94 -15.24 -9.46 -16.68
CA ASN A 94 -15.55 -10.55 -17.62
C ASN A 94 -15.31 -11.93 -17.02
N GLY A 95 -15.72 -12.15 -15.77
CA GLY A 95 -15.61 -13.45 -15.10
C GLY A 95 -14.19 -13.85 -14.70
N GLY A 96 -13.21 -12.95 -14.77
CA GLY A 96 -11.81 -13.23 -14.41
C GLY A 96 -10.82 -13.12 -15.57
N GLU A 97 -11.26 -12.70 -16.75
CA GLU A 97 -10.41 -12.67 -17.95
C GLU A 97 -9.50 -11.45 -18.01
N ARG A 98 -9.90 -10.32 -17.41
CA ARG A 98 -9.16 -9.07 -17.54
C ARG A 98 -8.97 -8.34 -16.22
N LEU A 99 -7.71 -8.09 -15.87
CA LEU A 99 -7.31 -7.37 -14.66
C LEU A 99 -7.52 -5.86 -14.82
N VAL A 100 -8.21 -5.25 -13.86
CA VAL A 100 -8.52 -3.80 -13.89
C VAL A 100 -7.96 -3.04 -12.71
N ARG A 101 -7.69 -3.73 -11.59
CA ARG A 101 -7.16 -3.10 -10.37
C ARG A 101 -6.37 -4.09 -9.54
N VAL A 102 -5.27 -3.62 -8.96
CA VAL A 102 -4.51 -4.30 -7.91
C VAL A 102 -4.45 -3.41 -6.69
N LYS A 103 -4.63 -3.99 -5.52
CA LYS A 103 -4.70 -3.31 -4.24
C LYS A 103 -3.80 -4.02 -3.25
N PHE A 104 -2.85 -3.28 -2.69
CA PHE A 104 -1.98 -3.71 -1.61
C PHE A 104 -2.41 -3.00 -0.33
N VAL A 105 -2.84 -3.76 0.68
CA VAL A 105 -3.37 -3.26 1.94
C VAL A 105 -2.36 -3.50 3.05
N PHE A 106 -2.06 -2.46 3.80
CA PHE A 106 -1.26 -2.50 5.03
C PHE A 106 -2.20 -2.38 6.23
N PHE A 107 -2.23 -3.39 7.11
CA PHE A 107 -3.04 -3.36 8.33
C PHE A 107 -2.19 -2.91 9.51
N GLY A 108 -2.63 -1.88 10.25
CA GLY A 108 -1.93 -1.38 11.44
C GLY A 108 -0.61 -0.65 11.13
N ILE A 109 -0.44 -0.14 9.91
CA ILE A 109 0.75 0.65 9.55
C ILE A 109 0.73 2.00 10.29
N SER A 110 1.91 2.44 10.75
CA SER A 110 2.01 3.72 11.45
C SER A 110 1.93 4.89 10.47
N LYS A 111 1.33 6.01 10.90
CA LYS A 111 1.26 7.24 10.07
C LYS A 111 2.63 7.66 9.54
N ILE A 112 3.68 7.54 10.35
CA ILE A 112 5.04 7.93 9.96
C ILE A 112 5.58 7.05 8.82
N ASP A 113 5.28 5.74 8.82
CA ASP A 113 5.66 4.87 7.72
C ASP A 113 4.89 5.24 6.44
N VAL A 114 3.63 5.67 6.57
CA VAL A 114 2.78 6.13 5.46
C VAL A 114 3.29 7.44 4.88
N ASP A 115 3.64 8.40 5.72
CA ASP A 115 4.21 9.69 5.31
C ASP A 115 5.53 9.47 4.55
N LEU A 116 6.38 8.55 5.02
CA LEU A 116 7.62 8.17 4.31
C LEU A 116 7.35 7.47 2.97
N ILE A 117 6.29 6.66 2.87
CA ILE A 117 5.86 6.07 1.59
C ILE A 117 5.35 7.17 0.65
N PHE A 118 4.56 8.12 1.15
CA PHE A 118 4.05 9.26 0.40
C PHE A 118 5.18 10.14 -0.13
N GLU A 119 6.15 10.51 0.72
CA GLU A 119 7.37 11.24 0.32
C GLU A 119 8.11 10.50 -0.80
N ARG A 120 8.23 9.17 -0.67
CA ARG A 120 8.88 8.34 -1.68
C ARG A 120 8.12 8.36 -3.00
N LEU A 121 6.79 8.27 -2.97
CA LEU A 121 5.96 8.37 -4.17
C LEU A 121 6.11 9.74 -4.84
N CYS A 122 6.08 10.82 -4.06
CA CYS A 122 6.31 12.17 -4.58
C CYS A 122 7.68 12.30 -5.25
N SER A 123 8.72 11.72 -4.65
CA SER A 123 10.08 11.76 -5.22
C SER A 123 10.23 11.01 -6.55
N LEU A 124 9.35 10.04 -6.84
CA LEU A 124 9.44 9.20 -8.02
C LEU A 124 8.46 9.62 -9.12
N HIS A 125 7.29 10.14 -8.74
CA HIS A 125 6.19 10.41 -9.66
C HIS A 125 5.76 11.88 -9.69
N GLY A 126 6.46 12.76 -8.95
CA GLY A 126 6.03 14.15 -8.76
C GLY A 126 4.90 14.27 -7.75
N LEU A 127 4.34 15.47 -7.58
CA LEU A 127 3.22 15.69 -6.68
C LEU A 127 1.96 14.98 -7.20
N PRO A 128 1.10 14.46 -6.30
CA PRO A 128 -0.18 13.90 -6.71
C PRO A 128 -1.06 14.97 -7.36
N LEU A 129 -2.04 14.53 -8.15
CA LEU A 129 -3.10 15.37 -8.69
C LEU A 129 -3.82 16.11 -7.55
N PRO A 130 -4.36 17.32 -7.82
CA PRO A 130 -5.18 18.04 -6.86
C PRO A 130 -6.30 17.12 -6.34
N PRO A 131 -6.57 17.12 -5.03
CA PRO A 131 -7.56 16.22 -4.44
C PRO A 131 -8.95 16.54 -4.99
N ASP A 132 -9.51 15.64 -5.79
CA ASP A 132 -10.88 15.78 -6.31
C ASP A 132 -11.92 15.48 -5.21
N ARG A 133 -11.67 14.46 -4.36
CA ARG A 133 -12.46 14.11 -3.16
C ARG A 133 -11.63 13.31 -2.14
N GLY A 134 -11.69 13.69 -0.86
CA GLY A 134 -11.25 12.84 0.28
C GLY A 134 -9.75 12.76 0.55
N SER A 135 -9.36 11.84 1.44
CA SER A 135 -8.00 11.61 1.97
C SER A 135 -7.13 10.73 1.07
N GLU A 136 -7.23 10.91 -0.25
CA GLU A 136 -6.54 10.11 -1.26
C GLU A 136 -5.50 10.95 -2.01
N ALA A 137 -4.32 10.38 -2.22
CA ALA A 137 -3.32 10.93 -3.11
C ALA A 137 -3.27 10.09 -4.39
N VAL A 138 -3.46 10.74 -5.54
CA VAL A 138 -3.56 10.08 -6.85
C VAL A 138 -2.44 10.58 -7.76
N TRP A 139 -1.70 9.67 -8.38
CA TRP A 139 -0.74 9.98 -9.42
C TRP A 139 -1.23 9.45 -10.75
N ASP A 140 -1.17 10.32 -11.75
CA ASP A 140 -1.46 9.95 -13.13
C ASP A 140 -0.26 9.26 -13.76
N LEU A 141 -0.37 7.97 -14.05
CA LEU A 141 0.68 7.20 -14.72
C LEU A 141 0.29 6.96 -16.19
N LYS A 142 1.28 6.59 -17.01
CA LYS A 142 1.05 6.36 -18.44
C LYS A 142 -0.06 5.32 -18.71
N GLU A 143 -0.09 4.24 -17.95
CA GLU A 143 -0.99 3.09 -18.17
C GLU A 143 -2.04 2.91 -17.06
N GLY A 144 -2.17 3.87 -16.15
CA GLY A 144 -3.02 3.70 -14.98
C GLY A 144 -2.96 4.86 -14.00
N PHE A 145 -3.63 4.69 -12.86
CA PHE A 145 -3.51 5.56 -11.71
C PHE A 145 -2.87 4.80 -10.56
N LEU A 146 -1.95 5.45 -9.87
CA LEU A 146 -1.47 5.02 -8.57
C LEU A 146 -2.18 5.82 -7.49
N ILE A 147 -2.77 5.15 -6.52
CA ILE A 147 -3.58 5.78 -5.47
C ILE A 147 -3.06 5.32 -4.13
N LEU A 148 -2.74 6.27 -3.25
CA LEU A 148 -2.49 6.04 -1.83
C LEU A 148 -3.72 6.52 -1.05
N ARG A 149 -4.37 5.59 -0.34
CA ARG A 149 -5.61 5.84 0.38
C ARG A 149 -5.50 5.37 1.83
N GLY A 150 -5.72 6.28 2.78
CA GLY A 150 -5.87 5.95 4.20
C GLY A 150 -7.33 5.65 4.57
N LEU A 151 -7.58 4.57 5.29
CA LEU A 151 -8.90 4.18 5.83
C LEU A 151 -8.74 3.75 7.30
N GLY A 152 -8.76 4.72 8.21
CA GLY A 152 -8.61 4.45 9.65
C GLY A 152 -7.29 3.73 9.98
N ALA A 153 -7.38 2.49 10.48
CA ALA A 153 -6.23 1.67 10.83
C ALA A 153 -5.56 0.95 9.64
N GLN A 154 -6.00 1.22 8.40
CA GLN A 154 -5.48 0.57 7.19
C GLN A 154 -5.03 1.62 6.18
N VAL A 155 -4.00 1.28 5.40
CA VAL A 155 -3.59 2.06 4.23
C VAL A 155 -3.53 1.18 3.01
N GLN A 156 -3.96 1.72 1.88
CA GLN A 156 -4.09 1.01 0.63
C GLN A 156 -3.24 1.70 -0.42
N LEU A 157 -2.37 0.94 -1.08
CA LEU A 157 -1.73 1.34 -2.33
C LEU A 157 -2.44 0.61 -3.46
N ILE A 158 -2.99 1.36 -4.40
CA ILE A 158 -3.86 0.81 -5.45
C ILE A 158 -3.27 1.22 -6.80
N LEU A 159 -3.09 0.24 -7.68
CA LEU A 159 -2.81 0.47 -9.09
C LEU A 159 -4.08 0.15 -9.89
N ARG A 160 -4.57 1.11 -10.67
CA ARG A 160 -5.80 0.97 -11.46
C ARG A 160 -5.53 1.23 -12.93
N ASN A 161 -6.13 0.45 -13.82
CA ASN A 161 -6.05 0.66 -15.26
C ASN A 161 -6.96 1.81 -15.73
N LYS A 162 -6.43 2.73 -16.55
CA LYS A 162 -7.18 3.84 -17.18
C LYS A 162 -8.27 3.39 -18.14
N GLY A 163 -8.08 2.26 -18.83
CA GLY A 163 -9.04 1.74 -19.80
C GLY A 163 -10.40 1.30 -19.21
N TYR A 164 -10.61 1.46 -17.90
CA TYR A 164 -11.77 1.03 -17.14
C TYR A 164 -12.32 2.12 -16.20
N GLU A 165 -12.15 3.40 -16.57
CA GLU A 165 -12.62 4.56 -15.79
C GLU A 165 -14.15 4.67 -15.65
N TYR A 166 -14.93 4.04 -16.54
CA TYR A 166 -16.40 4.14 -16.57
C TYR A 166 -17.04 2.76 -16.59
N ASP A 167 -17.19 2.18 -15.42
CA ASP A 167 -18.34 1.32 -15.12
C ASP A 167 -18.58 1.44 -13.62
N GLY A 168 -19.84 1.47 -13.19
CA GLY A 168 -20.28 1.72 -11.80
C GLY A 168 -19.86 0.65 -10.77
N LEU A 169 -18.60 0.24 -10.78
CA LEU A 169 -17.92 -0.80 -10.02
C LEU A 169 -17.28 -0.27 -8.73
N ILE A 170 -17.49 1.01 -8.40
CA ILE A 170 -16.77 1.73 -7.34
C ILE A 170 -17.72 2.21 -6.23
N GLN A 171 -18.62 1.34 -5.79
CA GLN A 171 -19.15 1.43 -4.43
C GLN A 171 -18.84 0.12 -3.70
N GLU A 172 -17.57 -0.08 -3.35
CA GLU A 172 -17.26 -1.02 -2.27
C GLU A 172 -17.90 -0.49 -1.00
N LYS A 173 -18.90 -1.22 -0.46
CA LYS A 173 -19.27 -1.04 0.95
C LYS A 173 -18.02 -1.30 1.80
N PRO A 174 -17.80 -0.53 2.89
CA PRO A 174 -16.67 -0.72 3.78
C PRO A 174 -16.90 -1.98 4.62
N THR A 175 -16.73 -3.14 4.00
CA THR A 175 -16.75 -4.42 4.70
C THR A 175 -15.58 -5.24 4.18
N LEU A 176 -14.38 -4.85 4.61
CA LEU A 176 -13.41 -5.86 5.03
C LEU A 176 -13.79 -6.31 6.45
N GLY A 177 -15.03 -6.78 6.58
CA GLY A 177 -15.49 -7.60 7.69
C GLY A 177 -15.16 -9.03 7.31
N PHE A 178 -13.87 -9.36 7.35
CA PHE A 178 -13.43 -10.74 7.32
C PHE A 178 -13.86 -11.36 8.65
N LYS A 179 -14.80 -12.31 8.61
CA LYS A 179 -14.96 -13.26 9.71
C LYS A 179 -13.80 -14.23 9.71
#